data_AF-A0A1N6YJ98-F1
#
_entry.id   AF-A0A1N6YJ98-F1
#
_cell.length_a   1.000
_cell.length_b   1.000
_cell.length_c   1.000
_cell.angle_alpha   90.00
_cell.angle_beta   90.00
_cell.angle_gamma   90.00
#
_symmetry.space_group_name_H-M   'P 1'
#
loop_
_entity.id
_entity.type
_entity.pdbx_description
1 polymer ?
#
loop_
_entity_poly.entity_id
_entity_poly.type
_entity_poly.pdbx_seq_one_letter_code
_entity_poly.pdbx_strand_id
1 'polypeptide(L)'
;MSLIRLKHHQEALSRDNGRSPGHARGDALAAPHKPCPLCRSLLSRGERLQTRVFSAVTHGSSRTDELEESLVHMFGCLHCRPPGGTCERICPVCKNPVPAEGYVIARMFSRHDRKHLRVLG
;
A
#
# COMPACT_ATOMS: atom_id res chain seq x y z
N MET A 1 -29.71 57.34 4.44
CA MET A 1 -29.21 57.41 3.04
C MET A 1 -27.75 57.86 3.13
N SER A 2 -26.69 57.14 2.76
CA SER A 2 -26.51 55.92 1.99
C SER A 2 -25.17 55.29 2.43
N LEU A 3 -25.16 53.99 2.70
CA LEU A 3 -23.93 53.21 2.91
C LEU A 3 -23.30 52.89 1.55
N ILE A 4 -22.04 53.28 1.39
CA ILE A 4 -21.29 53.13 0.14
C ILE A 4 -20.76 51.69 0.05
N ARG A 5 -21.18 51.02 -1.02
CA ARG A 5 -20.68 49.72 -1.52
C ARG A 5 -19.20 49.81 -1.86
N LEU A 6 -18.40 48.87 -1.34
CA LEU A 6 -17.16 48.41 -1.96
C LEU A 6 -17.18 46.87 -1.98
N LYS A 7 -17.52 46.31 -3.15
CA LYS A 7 -17.22 44.93 -3.55
C LYS A 7 -15.89 44.97 -4.31
N HIS A 8 -15.04 43.95 -4.19
CA HIS A 8 -13.87 43.57 -5.02
C HIS A 8 -12.95 42.76 -4.06
N HIS A 9 -12.35 41.58 -4.30
CA HIS A 9 -12.09 40.67 -5.42
C HIS A 9 -11.86 39.26 -4.80
N GLN A 10 -12.43 38.19 -5.37
CA GLN A 10 -11.74 37.05 -6.01
C GLN A 10 -10.75 36.24 -5.14
N GLU A 11 -11.04 34.95 -4.95
CA GLU A 11 -10.05 33.88 -5.15
C GLU A 11 -10.74 32.52 -5.32
N ALA A 12 -10.67 32.01 -6.55
CA ALA A 12 -11.07 30.68 -6.93
C ALA A 12 -9.97 29.68 -6.53
N LEU A 13 -10.22 28.86 -5.51
CA LEU A 13 -9.39 27.69 -5.24
C LEU A 13 -9.88 26.51 -6.09
N SER A 14 -9.49 26.55 -7.35
CA SER A 14 -9.35 25.36 -8.18
C SER A 14 -8.09 24.62 -7.74
N ARG A 15 -8.23 23.45 -7.10
CA ARG A 15 -7.13 22.49 -6.94
C ARG A 15 -7.61 21.07 -7.18
N ASP A 16 -7.46 20.70 -8.45
CA ASP A 16 -6.93 19.42 -8.93
C ASP A 16 -7.57 18.14 -8.37
N ASN A 17 -8.68 17.79 -9.00
CA ASN A 17 -9.16 16.41 -9.02
C ASN A 17 -8.20 15.61 -9.92
N GLY A 18 -7.09 15.16 -9.33
CA GLY A 18 -6.01 14.40 -9.96
C GLY A 18 -6.50 13.06 -10.53
N ARG A 19 -7.15 13.15 -11.69
CA ARG A 19 -7.54 12.05 -12.55
C ARG A 19 -6.25 11.35 -13.00
N SER A 20 -6.04 10.13 -12.51
CA SER A 20 -4.92 9.27 -12.91
C SER A 20 -4.74 9.28 -14.43
N PRO A 21 -3.53 9.56 -14.94
CA PRO A 21 -3.31 9.60 -16.38
C PRO A 21 -3.50 8.20 -16.97
N GLY A 22 -4.18 8.18 -18.11
CA GLY A 22 -4.62 6.99 -18.81
C GLY A 22 -3.50 6.03 -19.15
N HIS A 23 -3.89 4.76 -19.22
CA HIS A 23 -3.10 3.66 -19.75
C HIS A 23 -2.71 3.96 -21.21
N ALA A 24 -1.50 4.47 -21.39
CA ALA A 24 -0.84 4.48 -22.69
C ALA A 24 -0.62 3.02 -23.11
N ARG A 25 -1.17 2.67 -24.27
CA ARG A 25 -0.95 1.40 -24.97
C ARG A 25 0.44 1.43 -25.60
N GLY A 26 1.26 0.41 -25.35
CA GLY A 26 2.56 0.22 -26.02
C GLY A 26 3.44 -0.84 -25.35
N ASP A 27 3.30 -2.08 -25.84
CA ASP A 27 4.35 -3.08 -26.12
C ASP A 27 5.37 -3.49 -25.03
N ALA A 28 5.01 -4.56 -24.31
CA ALA A 28 5.79 -5.77 -23.99
C ALA A 28 5.19 -6.42 -22.73
N LEU A 29 4.84 -7.71 -22.76
CA LEU A 29 4.21 -8.45 -21.65
C LEU A 29 5.15 -8.63 -20.43
N ALA A 30 5.52 -7.52 -19.77
CA ALA A 30 6.07 -7.52 -18.43
C ALA A 30 4.89 -7.53 -17.46
N ALA A 31 4.77 -8.59 -16.63
CA ALA A 31 3.80 -8.63 -15.55
C ALA A 31 3.87 -7.31 -14.75
N PRO A 32 2.72 -6.69 -14.41
CA PRO A 32 2.71 -5.40 -13.76
C PRO A 32 3.53 -5.45 -12.47
N HIS A 33 4.51 -4.56 -12.36
CA HIS A 33 5.31 -4.39 -11.16
C HIS A 33 4.38 -4.02 -10.00
N LYS A 34 4.41 -4.81 -8.93
CA LYS A 34 3.58 -4.56 -7.75
C LYS A 34 4.26 -3.50 -6.89
N PRO A 35 3.57 -2.43 -6.45
CA PRO A 35 4.17 -1.43 -5.58
C PRO A 35 4.36 -1.98 -4.16
N CYS A 36 5.41 -1.53 -3.48
CA CYS A 36 5.58 -1.72 -2.05
C CYS A 36 4.49 -0.95 -1.29
N PRO A 37 3.75 -1.58 -0.36
CA PRO A 37 2.68 -0.90 0.37
C PRO A 37 3.20 0.14 1.38
N LEU A 38 4.48 0.10 1.76
CA LEU A 38 5.06 1.03 2.73
C LEU A 38 5.72 2.25 2.07
N CYS A 39 6.44 2.07 0.97
CA CYS A 39 7.22 3.14 0.33
C CYS A 39 6.83 3.43 -1.13
N ARG A 40 5.89 2.65 -1.69
CA ARG A 40 5.39 2.75 -3.09
C ARG A 40 6.40 2.48 -4.20
N SER A 41 7.65 2.13 -3.88
CA SER A 41 8.63 1.66 -4.87
C SER A 41 8.08 0.46 -5.65
N LEU A 42 8.25 0.47 -6.97
CA LEU A 42 7.82 -0.62 -7.84
C LEU A 42 8.76 -1.81 -7.69
N LEU A 43 8.21 -2.99 -7.37
CA LEU A 43 9.00 -4.19 -7.18
C LEU A 43 9.30 -4.86 -8.52
N SER A 44 10.58 -5.03 -8.83
CA SER A 44 11.06 -5.76 -10.00
C SER A 44 10.75 -7.26 -9.91
N ARG A 45 10.84 -7.99 -11.03
CA ARG A 45 10.71 -9.45 -11.00
C ARG A 45 11.75 -10.03 -10.04
N GLY A 46 11.31 -10.87 -9.10
CA GLY A 46 12.16 -11.47 -8.07
C GLY A 46 12.27 -10.64 -6.79
N GLU A 47 11.99 -9.33 -6.82
CA GLU A 47 11.91 -8.52 -5.61
C GLU A 47 10.65 -8.84 -4.81
N ARG A 48 10.79 -8.95 -3.50
CA ARG A 48 9.71 -9.33 -2.59
C ARG A 48 9.72 -8.46 -1.34
N LEU A 49 8.55 -8.39 -0.70
CA LEU A 49 8.44 -7.85 0.65
C LEU A 49 9.07 -8.84 1.62
N GLN A 50 9.84 -8.34 2.59
CA GLN A 50 10.19 -9.14 3.75
C GLN A 50 8.99 -9.21 4.68
N THR A 51 8.58 -10.44 4.96
CA THR A 51 7.49 -10.74 5.87
C THR A 51 7.88 -11.89 6.81
N ARG A 52 7.41 -11.84 8.05
CA ARG A 52 7.41 -12.99 8.96
C ARG A 52 5.97 -13.47 9.11
N VAL A 53 5.72 -14.70 8.69
CA VAL A 53 4.39 -15.32 8.75
C VAL A 53 4.31 -16.13 10.04
N PHE A 54 3.24 -15.93 10.80
CA PHE A 54 2.91 -16.69 12.00
C PHE A 54 1.81 -17.67 11.63
N SER A 55 2.19 -18.92 11.43
CA SER A 55 1.29 -20.02 11.09
C SER A 55 0.52 -20.48 12.33
N ALA A 56 -0.45 -19.67 12.77
CA ALA A 56 -1.61 -20.19 13.49
C ALA A 56 -2.69 -20.35 12.43
N VAL A 57 -2.77 -21.54 11.82
CA VAL A 57 -3.77 -21.83 10.79
C VAL A 57 -5.13 -21.82 11.46
N THR A 58 -5.85 -20.71 11.36
CA THR A 58 -7.29 -20.72 11.59
C THR A 58 -7.93 -21.15 10.28
N HIS A 59 -8.44 -22.38 10.23
CA HIS A 59 -9.32 -22.79 9.16
C HIS A 59 -10.56 -21.89 9.21
N GLY A 60 -10.77 -21.09 8.17
CA GLY A 60 -12.02 -20.35 8.03
C GLY A 60 -13.20 -21.31 8.09
N SER A 61 -14.28 -20.93 8.75
CA SER A 61 -15.48 -21.77 8.97
C SER A 61 -16.26 -22.14 7.69
N SER A 62 -15.75 -21.83 6.50
CA SER A 62 -16.39 -22.16 5.23
C SER A 62 -16.07 -23.60 4.81
N ARG A 63 -17.08 -24.47 4.85
CA ARG A 63 -17.03 -25.92 4.57
C ARG A 63 -16.63 -26.30 3.12
N THR A 64 -16.12 -25.39 2.29
CA THR A 64 -15.99 -25.60 0.84
C THR A 64 -14.73 -25.05 0.16
N ASP A 65 -13.72 -24.56 0.89
CA ASP A 65 -12.43 -24.19 0.30
C ASP A 65 -11.38 -24.14 1.41
N GLU A 66 -10.20 -24.75 1.19
CA GLU A 66 -9.05 -24.68 2.10
C GLU A 66 -8.46 -23.26 2.11
N LEU A 67 -9.15 -22.34 2.78
CA LEU A 67 -8.68 -20.99 3.03
C LEU A 67 -7.86 -20.99 4.32
N GLU A 68 -6.57 -20.74 4.19
CA GLU A 68 -5.68 -20.56 5.33
C GLU A 68 -5.50 -19.08 5.64
N GLU A 69 -5.78 -18.70 6.88
CA GLU A 69 -5.46 -17.38 7.41
C GLU A 69 -4.20 -17.45 8.28
N SER A 70 -3.34 -16.44 8.16
CA SER A 70 -2.14 -16.29 9.00
C SER A 70 -1.88 -14.82 9.32
N LEU A 71 -1.38 -14.56 10.54
CA LEU A 71 -0.87 -13.25 10.91
C LEU A 71 0.51 -13.03 10.31
N VAL A 72 0.81 -11.81 9.92
CA VAL A 72 2.04 -11.44 9.24
C VAL A 72 2.60 -10.14 9.79
N HIS A 73 3.89 -10.14 10.11
CA HIS A 73 4.65 -8.90 10.26
C HIS A 73 5.28 -8.57 8.92
N MET A 74 5.02 -7.37 8.39
CA MET A 74 5.59 -6.88 7.15
C MET A 74 6.60 -5.77 7.44
N PHE A 75 7.84 -5.95 7.01
CA PHE A 75 8.95 -5.04 7.27
C PHE A 75 9.22 -4.07 6.11
N GLY A 76 8.70 -4.37 4.92
CA GLY A 76 8.88 -3.58 3.71
C GLY A 76 9.66 -4.31 2.62
N CYS A 77 10.05 -3.59 1.58
CA CYS A 77 10.87 -4.10 0.48
C CYS A 77 12.35 -3.71 0.65
N LEU A 78 13.21 -4.19 -0.25
CA LEU A 78 14.64 -3.87 -0.23
C LEU A 78 14.94 -2.37 -0.34
N HIS A 79 14.06 -1.59 -0.97
CA HIS A 79 14.23 -0.15 -1.17
C HIS A 79 13.96 0.68 0.08
N CYS A 80 13.22 0.15 1.07
CA CYS A 80 12.77 0.92 2.24
C CYS A 80 13.10 0.29 3.59
N ARG A 81 13.49 -0.99 3.59
CA ARG A 81 13.82 -1.70 4.81
C ARG A 81 15.30 -1.46 5.18
N PRO A 82 15.61 -1.07 6.42
CA PRO A 82 16.99 -0.96 6.90
C PRO A 82 17.77 -2.29 6.81
N PRO A 83 19.11 -2.25 6.79
CA PRO A 83 19.96 -1.05 6.76
C PRO A 83 20.16 -0.46 5.34
N GLY A 84 19.75 -1.16 4.28
CA GLY A 84 20.06 -0.77 2.89
C GLY A 84 19.02 0.09 2.17
N GLY A 85 17.78 0.14 2.69
CA GLY A 85 16.70 0.92 2.10
C GLY A 85 16.79 2.40 2.43
N THR A 86 16.59 3.26 1.43
CA THR A 86 16.61 4.73 1.56
C THR A 86 15.21 5.35 1.49
N CYS A 87 14.21 4.62 1.01
CA CYS A 87 12.84 5.12 0.93
C CYS A 87 12.17 5.13 2.31
N GLU A 88 11.41 6.19 2.59
CA GLU A 88 10.58 6.27 3.80
C GLU A 88 9.50 5.19 3.81
N ARG A 89 9.27 4.60 4.99
CA ARG A 89 8.19 3.64 5.21
C ARG A 89 7.03 4.32 5.90
N ILE A 90 5.89 4.38 5.22
CA ILE A 90 4.65 4.96 5.74
C ILE A 90 3.62 3.86 5.92
N CYS A 91 2.99 3.78 7.10
CA CYS A 91 1.90 2.84 7.30
C CYS A 91 0.73 3.20 6.37
N PRO A 92 0.25 2.28 5.51
CA PRO A 92 -0.82 2.60 4.57
C PRO A 92 -2.17 2.83 5.27
N VAL A 93 -2.31 2.44 6.54
CA VAL A 93 -3.53 2.59 7.33
C VAL A 93 -3.53 3.94 8.06
N CYS A 94 -2.62 4.14 9.01
CA CYS A 94 -2.60 5.35 9.86
C CYS A 94 -1.75 6.50 9.31
N LYS A 95 -1.00 6.28 8.23
CA LYS A 95 -0.09 7.27 7.58
C LYS A 95 1.11 7.72 8.42
N ASN A 96 1.35 7.12 9.59
CA ASN A 96 2.54 7.42 10.38
C ASN A 96 3.79 6.75 9.80
N PRO A 97 4.99 7.33 10.02
CA PRO A 97 6.26 6.67 9.71
C PRO A 97 6.43 5.37 10.49
N VAL A 98 6.93 4.33 9.82
CA VAL A 98 7.27 3.04 10.43
C VAL A 98 8.73 3.08 10.90
N PRO A 99 9.01 2.94 12.21
CA PRO A 99 10.38 2.98 12.76
C PRO A 99 11.31 1.93 12.15
N ALA A 100 12.63 2.13 12.18
CA ALA A 100 13.64 1.25 11.59
C ALA A 100 13.39 -0.26 11.85
N GLU A 101 13.26 -0.64 13.12
CA GLU A 101 12.96 -2.01 13.55
C GLU A 101 11.45 -2.37 13.55
N GLY A 102 10.61 -1.39 13.20
CA GLY A 102 9.17 -1.51 13.14
C GLY A 102 8.67 -2.30 11.94
N TYR A 103 7.43 -2.75 12.05
CA TYR A 103 6.68 -3.49 11.04
C TYR A 103 5.22 -3.08 11.08
N VAL A 104 4.49 -3.37 10.00
CA VAL A 104 3.02 -3.31 10.00
C VAL A 104 2.44 -4.70 10.18
N ILE A 105 1.30 -4.81 10.84
CA ILE A 105 0.59 -6.07 11.02
C ILE A 105 -0.34 -6.27 9.82
N ALA A 106 -0.37 -7.50 9.31
CA ALA A 106 -1.26 -7.89 8.23
C ALA A 106 -1.84 -9.28 8.47
N ARG A 107 -2.92 -9.57 7.74
CA ARG A 107 -3.47 -10.92 7.56
C ARG A 107 -3.16 -11.39 6.15
N MET A 108 -2.63 -12.61 6.05
CA MET A 108 -2.43 -13.31 4.78
C MET A 108 -3.50 -14.37 4.64
N PHE A 109 -4.19 -14.34 3.51
CA PHE A 109 -5.15 -15.31 3.06
C PHE A 109 -4.51 -16.12 1.94
N SER A 110 -4.33 -17.42 2.16
CA SER A 110 -3.75 -18.33 1.18
C SER A 110 -4.82 -19.30 0.69
N ARG A 111 -4.90 -19.47 -0.63
CA ARG A 111 -5.76 -20.45 -1.29
C ARG A 111 -5.02 -21.03 -2.49
N HIS A 112 -4.69 -22.31 -2.44
CA HIS A 112 -3.79 -22.96 -3.39
C HIS A 112 -2.51 -22.11 -3.56
N ASP A 113 -2.16 -21.71 -4.79
CA ASP A 113 -0.98 -20.89 -5.09
C ASP A 113 -1.19 -19.37 -4.98
N ARG A 114 -2.39 -18.93 -4.58
CA ARG A 114 -2.71 -17.49 -4.47
C ARG A 114 -2.62 -17.03 -3.02
N LYS A 115 -1.84 -15.98 -2.81
CA LYS A 115 -1.69 -15.28 -1.53
C LYS A 115 -2.21 -13.86 -1.66
N HIS A 116 -3.14 -13.49 -0.80
CA HIS A 116 -3.65 -12.13 -0.68
C HIS A 116 -3.33 -11.59 0.71
N LEU A 117 -2.84 -10.36 0.79
CA LEU A 117 -2.42 -9.77 2.05
C LEU A 117 -3.22 -8.49 2.29
N ARG A 118 -3.83 -8.40 3.48
CA ARG A 118 -4.55 -7.21 3.95
C ARG A 118 -3.82 -6.61 5.15
N VAL A 119 -3.36 -5.37 5.00
CA VAL A 119 -2.69 -4.62 6.08
C VAL A 119 -3.73 -4.13 7.09
N LEU A 120 -3.44 -4.29 8.38
CA LEU A 120 -4.33 -3.93 9.48
C LEU A 120 -3.92 -2.63 10.17
N GLY A 121 -2.62 -2.39 10.33
CA GLY A 121 -2.07 -1.23 11.06
C GLY A 121 -0.63 -1.45 11.44
#